data_AF-A0AAJ1UFE9-F1
#
_entry.id   AF-A0AAJ1UFE9-F1
#
_cell.length_a   1.000
_cell.length_b   1.000
_cell.length_c   1.000
_cell.angle_alpha   90.00
_cell.angle_beta   90.00
_cell.angle_gamma   90.00
#
_symmetry.space_group_name_H-M   'P 1'
#
loop_
_entity.id
_entity.type
_entity.pdbx_description
1 polymer ?
#
loop_
_entity_poly.entity_id
_entity_poly.type
_entity_poly.pdbx_seq_one_letter_code
_entity_poly.pdbx_strand_id
1 'polypeptide(L)'
;NSGKRIAEKAVFSGPTQCNALYPAHKNPRLAAGMPLKHDVLKCQLKPVDVSDYAQAMTPAQVARLKQTFHDGVCDFSKPGIEQQGLAGSWFGFPSPGAPSVFGS
;
A
#
# COMPACT_ATOMS: atom_id res chain seq x y z
N ASN A 1 -28.88 -23.34 -9.58
CA ASN A 1 -27.47 -22.92 -9.33
C ASN A 1 -27.24 -22.90 -7.82
N SER A 2 -26.38 -23.76 -7.27
CA SER A 2 -26.23 -23.98 -5.81
C SER A 2 -24.86 -23.48 -5.30
N GLY A 3 -24.58 -22.19 -5.46
CA GLY A 3 -23.33 -21.60 -4.95
C GLY A 3 -23.24 -21.66 -3.42
N LYS A 4 -22.08 -22.04 -2.88
CA LYS A 4 -21.79 -22.00 -1.44
C LYS A 4 -21.07 -20.69 -1.08
N ARG A 5 -21.68 -19.85 -0.25
CA ARG A 5 -21.05 -18.65 0.30
C ARG A 5 -20.01 -19.04 1.36
N ILE A 6 -18.81 -18.49 1.25
CA ILE A 6 -17.76 -18.57 2.27
C ILE A 6 -17.75 -17.23 3.02
N ALA A 7 -18.00 -17.27 4.33
CA ALA A 7 -18.17 -16.07 5.17
C ALA A 7 -17.04 -15.94 6.22
N GLU A 8 -15.80 -16.18 5.78
CA GLU A 8 -14.62 -16.03 6.62
C GLU A 8 -14.04 -14.61 6.57
N LYS A 9 -13.23 -14.26 7.56
CA LYS A 9 -12.47 -12.99 7.53
C LYS A 9 -11.44 -13.06 6.39
N ALA A 10 -11.47 -12.08 5.49
CA ALA A 10 -10.44 -11.94 4.47
C ALA A 10 -9.07 -11.65 5.10
N VAL A 11 -8.05 -12.39 4.70
CA VAL A 11 -6.66 -12.21 5.15
C VAL A 11 -5.72 -12.15 3.95
N PHE A 12 -4.67 -11.34 4.04
CA PHE A 12 -3.72 -11.22 2.93
C PHE A 12 -2.90 -12.51 2.70
N SER A 13 -2.58 -13.23 3.78
CA SER A 13 -1.89 -14.52 3.71
C SER A 13 -2.38 -15.39 4.87
N GLY A 14 -2.61 -16.67 4.61
CA GLY A 14 -3.09 -17.62 5.62
C GLY A 14 -3.80 -18.84 5.02
N PRO A 15 -4.00 -19.90 5.82
CA PRO A 15 -4.62 -21.15 5.38
C PRO A 15 -6.16 -21.07 5.40
N THR A 16 -6.74 -20.06 4.73
CA THR A 16 -8.19 -19.87 4.67
C THR A 16 -8.78 -20.36 3.35
N GLN A 17 -10.09 -20.62 3.30
CA GLN A 17 -10.71 -21.20 2.11
C GLN A 17 -10.67 -20.23 0.92
N CYS A 18 -10.88 -18.93 1.16
CA CYS A 18 -10.76 -17.88 0.17
C CYS A 18 -9.33 -17.78 -0.36
N ASN A 19 -8.30 -17.85 0.49
CA ASN A 19 -6.91 -17.77 0.03
C ASN A 19 -6.44 -19.02 -0.73
N ALA A 20 -7.03 -20.19 -0.45
CA ALA A 20 -6.78 -21.41 -1.22
C ALA A 20 -7.42 -21.34 -2.63
N LEU A 21 -8.61 -20.76 -2.74
CA LEU A 21 -9.33 -20.62 -4.01
C LEU A 21 -8.85 -19.43 -4.85
N TYR A 22 -8.53 -18.32 -4.18
CA TYR A 22 -8.08 -17.05 -4.76
C TYR A 22 -6.93 -16.48 -3.92
N PRO A 23 -5.68 -16.88 -4.20
CA PRO A 23 -4.52 -16.37 -3.50
C PRO A 23 -4.35 -14.86 -3.70
N ALA A 24 -4.09 -14.12 -2.61
CA ALA A 24 -3.67 -12.73 -2.72
C ALA A 24 -2.17 -12.67 -3.10
N HIS A 25 -1.81 -11.72 -3.97
CA HIS A 25 -0.44 -11.54 -4.45
C HIS A 25 0.12 -10.18 -4.05
N LYS A 26 1.42 -10.14 -3.74
CA LYS A 26 2.15 -8.88 -3.54
C LYS A 26 2.42 -8.23 -4.90
N ASN A 27 2.18 -6.93 -4.99
CA ASN A 27 2.68 -6.10 -6.10
C ASN A 27 4.08 -5.54 -5.75
N PRO A 28 4.80 -4.95 -6.72
CA PRO A 28 6.15 -4.42 -6.48
C PRO A 28 6.24 -3.41 -5.33
N ARG A 29 5.18 -2.61 -5.07
CA ARG A 29 5.17 -1.64 -3.97
C ARG A 29 5.08 -2.35 -2.61
N LEU A 30 4.21 -3.36 -2.48
CA LEU A 30 4.16 -4.21 -1.28
C LEU A 30 5.46 -4.96 -1.03
N ALA A 31 6.10 -5.44 -2.10
CA ALA A 31 7.40 -6.09 -2.00
C ALA A 31 8.50 -5.12 -1.52
N ALA A 32 8.41 -3.85 -1.89
CA ALA A 32 9.31 -2.78 -1.46
C ALA A 32 8.97 -2.18 -0.07
N GLY A 33 8.00 -2.76 0.67
CA GLY A 33 7.66 -2.33 2.03
C GLY A 33 6.48 -1.35 2.15
N MET A 34 5.74 -1.09 1.07
CA MET A 34 4.51 -0.31 1.16
C MET A 34 3.50 -0.99 2.11
N PRO A 35 2.76 -0.23 2.95
CA PRO A 35 1.71 -0.79 3.77
C PRO A 35 0.58 -1.43 2.95
N LEU A 36 -0.04 -2.49 3.48
CA LEU A 36 -1.15 -3.20 2.82
C LEU A 36 -2.36 -2.30 2.51
N LYS A 37 -2.57 -1.25 3.31
CA LYS A 37 -3.61 -0.23 3.10
C LYS A 37 -3.44 0.57 1.81
N HIS A 38 -2.27 0.54 1.17
CA HIS A 38 -2.02 1.16 -0.13
C HIS A 38 -2.28 2.68 -0.21
N ASP A 39 -2.17 3.39 0.91
CA ASP A 39 -2.56 4.80 1.04
C ASP A 39 -1.42 5.82 0.84
N VAL A 40 -0.17 5.36 0.71
CA VAL A 40 1.00 6.23 0.42
C VAL A 40 1.15 6.42 -1.09
N LEU A 41 0.37 7.34 -1.68
CA LEU A 41 0.38 7.57 -3.13
C LEU A 41 1.67 8.23 -3.62
N LYS A 42 2.03 9.38 -3.03
CA LYS A 42 3.32 10.05 -3.25
C LYS A 42 4.16 9.91 -1.99
N CYS A 43 5.20 9.08 -2.06
CA CYS A 43 6.09 8.85 -0.93
C CYS A 43 7.09 10.00 -0.76
N GLN A 44 7.57 10.15 0.47
CA GLN A 44 8.77 10.92 0.76
C GLN A 44 9.98 10.05 0.39
N LEU A 45 11.08 10.66 -0.07
CA LEU A 45 12.26 9.91 -0.49
C LEU A 45 13.33 9.88 0.61
N LYS A 46 14.07 8.77 0.68
CA LYS A 46 15.30 8.63 1.44
C LYS A 46 16.43 8.15 0.52
N PRO A 47 17.71 8.45 0.83
CA PRO A 47 18.84 7.87 0.11
C PRO A 47 18.79 6.33 0.11
N VAL A 48 19.38 5.71 -0.90
CA VAL A 48 19.54 4.25 -0.93
C VAL A 48 20.45 3.81 0.23
N ASP A 49 19.87 3.07 1.17
CA ASP A 49 20.58 2.38 2.25
C ASP A 49 20.61 0.87 1.96
N VAL A 50 21.81 0.29 1.91
CA VAL A 50 21.97 -1.14 1.63
C VAL A 50 21.45 -2.02 2.76
N SER A 51 21.33 -1.48 3.98
CA SER A 51 20.77 -2.20 5.13
C SER A 51 19.25 -2.41 5.03
N ASP A 52 18.57 -1.68 4.14
CA ASP A 52 17.14 -1.89 3.85
C ASP A 52 16.86 -3.21 3.09
N TYR A 53 17.90 -3.83 2.52
CA TYR A 53 17.77 -5.01 1.65
C TYR A 53 18.17 -6.27 2.40
N ALA A 54 17.21 -7.18 2.61
CA ALA A 54 17.42 -8.42 3.35
C ALA A 54 18.47 -9.34 2.68
N GLN A 55 18.58 -9.29 1.36
CA GLN A 55 19.59 -10.00 0.60
C GLN A 55 20.76 -9.06 0.31
N ALA A 56 21.97 -9.53 0.56
CA ALA A 56 23.18 -8.80 0.25
C ALA A 56 23.23 -8.46 -1.25
N MET A 57 23.35 -7.16 -1.55
CA MET A 57 23.51 -6.68 -2.92
C MET A 57 25.00 -6.59 -3.29
N THR A 58 25.33 -6.92 -4.53
CA THR A 58 26.69 -6.71 -5.05
C THR A 58 26.95 -5.21 -5.26
N PRO A 59 28.21 -4.76 -5.25
CA PRO A 59 28.55 -3.35 -5.52
C PRO A 59 27.97 -2.83 -6.85
N ALA A 60 27.97 -3.67 -7.90
CA ALA A 60 27.39 -3.32 -9.19
C ALA A 60 25.87 -3.13 -9.14
N GLN A 61 25.16 -3.97 -8.36
CA GLN A 61 23.72 -3.82 -8.16
C GLN A 61 23.39 -2.53 -7.39
N VAL A 62 24.16 -2.22 -6.34
CA VAL A 62 24.00 -0.98 -5.57
C VAL A 62 24.27 0.25 -6.44
N ALA A 63 25.32 0.23 -7.25
CA ALA A 63 25.64 1.33 -8.17
C ALA A 63 24.50 1.56 -9.17
N ARG A 64 23.99 0.49 -9.78
CA ARG A 64 22.85 0.57 -10.72
C ARG A 64 21.59 1.11 -10.04
N LEU A 65 21.32 0.68 -8.80
CA LEU A 65 20.17 1.13 -8.03
C LEU A 65 20.25 2.65 -7.76
N LYS A 66 21.40 3.13 -7.27
CA LYS A 66 21.64 4.57 -7.04
C LYS A 66 21.56 5.40 -8.31
N GLN A 67 22.04 4.86 -9.44
CA GLN A 67 21.93 5.53 -10.74
C GLN A 67 20.48 5.63 -11.22
N THR A 68 19.67 4.59 -10.98
CA THR A 68 18.26 4.57 -11.40
C THR A 68 17.40 5.50 -10.54
N PHE A 69 17.67 5.53 -9.23
CA PHE A 69 16.94 6.33 -8.24
C PHE A 69 17.84 7.42 -7.65
N HIS A 70 18.23 8.39 -8.48
CA HIS A 70 19.18 9.44 -8.10
C HIS A 70 18.69 10.32 -6.93
N ASP A 71 17.39 10.59 -6.86
CA ASP A 71 16.76 11.34 -5.77
C ASP A 71 16.45 10.49 -4.52
N GLY A 72 16.72 9.18 -4.59
CA GLY A 72 16.42 8.23 -3.54
C GLY A 72 15.18 7.36 -3.81
N VAL A 73 14.90 6.49 -2.84
CA VAL A 73 13.81 5.51 -2.86
C VAL A 73 12.73 5.89 -1.85
N CYS A 74 11.53 5.34 -1.98
CA CYS A 74 10.43 5.63 -1.05
C CYS A 74 10.78 5.26 0.40
N ASP A 75 10.56 6.21 1.30
CA ASP A 75 10.55 5.99 2.74
C ASP A 75 9.12 5.68 3.21
N PHE A 76 8.74 4.40 3.14
CA PHE A 76 7.40 3.95 3.56
C PHE A 76 7.18 3.97 5.09
N SER A 77 8.19 4.35 5.88
CA SER A 77 8.01 4.60 7.32
C SER A 77 7.30 5.93 7.61
N LYS A 78 7.20 6.81 6.60
CA LYS A 78 6.59 8.13 6.70
C LYS A 78 5.26 8.19 5.94
N PRO A 79 4.35 9.11 6.31
CA PRO A 79 3.13 9.37 5.53
C PRO A 79 3.46 9.84 4.11
N GLY A 80 2.48 9.80 3.21
CA GLY A 80 2.60 10.41 1.90
C GLY A 80 2.76 11.93 1.99
N ILE A 81 3.39 12.51 0.97
CA ILE A 81 3.44 13.96 0.78
C ILE A 81 2.01 14.48 0.59
N GLU A 82 1.64 15.52 1.32
CA GLU A 82 0.26 16.06 1.41
C GLU A 82 -0.80 15.03 1.82
N GLN A 83 -0.42 13.90 2.43
CA GLN A 83 -1.39 12.94 2.93
C GLN A 83 -2.14 13.53 4.12
N GLN A 84 -3.47 13.59 4.02
CA GLN A 84 -4.37 14.02 5.10
C GLN A 84 -5.19 12.84 5.61
N GLY A 85 -5.65 12.96 6.86
CA GLY A 85 -6.62 12.02 7.42
C GLY A 85 -7.95 12.09 6.67
N LEU A 86 -8.71 11.00 6.71
CA LEU A 86 -10.10 11.03 6.25
C LEU A 86 -10.87 12.04 7.11
N ALA A 87 -11.58 12.97 6.47
CA ALA A 87 -12.46 13.91 7.16
C ALA A 87 -13.78 13.26 7.63
N GLY A 88 -14.00 11.98 7.32
CA GLY A 88 -15.16 11.19 7.73
C GLY A 88 -15.19 9.84 7.00
N SER A 89 -16.09 8.95 7.41
CA SER A 89 -16.29 7.65 6.75
C SER A 89 -17.10 7.75 5.47
N TRP A 90 -17.98 8.75 5.34
CA TRP A 90 -18.83 8.99 4.19
C TRP A 90 -19.12 10.48 3.98
N PHE A 91 -19.24 10.88 2.72
CA PHE A 91 -19.86 12.15 2.34
C PHE A 91 -21.38 12.00 2.39
N GLY A 92 -22.05 12.82 3.20
CA GLY A 92 -23.50 12.97 3.17
C GLY A 92 -23.89 14.09 2.21
N PHE A 93 -24.82 13.80 1.30
CA PHE A 93 -25.55 14.83 0.56
C PHE A 93 -26.94 14.95 1.20
N PRO A 94 -27.24 16.05 1.92
CA PRO A 94 -28.52 16.20 2.60
C PRO A 94 -29.69 16.28 1.61
N SER A 95 -29.43 16.72 0.37
CA SER A 95 -30.37 16.72 -0.74
C SER A 95 -29.62 16.74 -2.09
N PRO A 96 -30.27 16.38 -3.22
CA PRO A 96 -29.65 16.49 -4.55
C PRO A 96 -29.17 17.92 -4.83
N GLY A 97 -27.87 18.08 -5.11
CA GLY A 97 -27.26 19.37 -5.41
C GLY A 97 -26.82 20.20 -4.20
N ALA A 98 -27.09 19.75 -2.97
CA ALA A 98 -26.51 20.39 -1.79
C ALA A 98 -25.02 20.04 -1.63
N PRO A 99 -24.18 20.97 -1.15
CA PRO A 99 -22.78 20.67 -0.88
C PRO A 99 -22.66 19.58 0.18
N SER A 100 -21.67 18.71 -0.02
CA SER A 100 -21.38 17.63 0.92
C SER A 100 -21.04 18.20 2.30
N VAL A 101 -21.69 17.70 3.34
CA VAL A 101 -21.35 18.04 4.73
C VAL A 101 -20.46 16.94 5.29
N PHE A 102 -19.32 17.31 5.87
CA PHE A 102 -18.45 16.38 6.58
C PHE A 102 -18.94 16.18 8.00
N GLY A 103 -19.34 14.94 8.34
CA GLY A 103 -19.59 14.51 9.70
C GLY A 103 -20.99 14.81 10.25
N SER A 104 -21.64 13.77 10.74
CA SER A 104 -22.68 13.82 11.77
C SER A 104 -22.42 12.69 12.74
#